data_AF-A0A1K1WKY7-F1
#
_entry.id   AF-A0A1K1WKY7-F1
#
_cell.length_a   1.000
_cell.length_b   1.000
_cell.length_c   1.000
_cell.angle_alpha   90.00
_cell.angle_beta   90.00
_cell.angle_gamma   90.00
#
_symmetry.space_group_name_H-M   'P 1'
#
loop_
_entity.id
_entity.type
_entity.pdbx_description
1 polymer ?
#
loop_
_entity_poly.entity_id
_entity_poly.type
_entity_poly.pdbx_seq_one_letter_code
_entity_poly.pdbx_strand_id
1 'polypeptide(L)'
;MWIAPSWSRYATDGILIAMTSKKHPEWVPSAGHQLHLTGIHFDAIRLRGVRGEAVLHHLGTLTEGEPGPVVREIAGSRWTYFLIPPGSSKEYDWPPGARCFGPAARDQYVGIPAPDGNTYPLSWRCGAPQEGEFVDVELLYGLVMAQLAPDRLGEDRTT
;
A
#
# COMPACT_ATOMS: atom_id res chain seq x y z
N MET A 1 32.42 5.51 -51.44
CA MET A 1 33.39 5.89 -50.40
C MET A 1 32.63 5.94 -49.08
N TRP A 2 32.65 4.87 -48.29
CA TRP A 2 31.96 4.76 -47.00
C TRP A 2 33.01 4.60 -45.90
N ILE A 3 32.98 5.49 -44.90
CA ILE A 3 33.83 5.40 -43.71
C ILE A 3 33.04 4.66 -42.63
N ALA A 4 33.57 3.52 -42.18
CA ALA A 4 33.22 2.93 -40.90
C ALA A 4 34.14 3.50 -39.82
N PRO A 5 33.65 3.74 -38.60
CA PRO A 5 34.52 3.77 -37.43
C PRO A 5 34.22 2.56 -36.53
N SER A 6 35.26 1.72 -36.43
CA SER A 6 35.92 1.34 -35.18
C SER A 6 35.06 0.85 -34.03
N TRP A 7 35.14 -0.45 -33.80
CA TRP A 7 34.69 -1.12 -32.57
C TRP A 7 35.53 -0.67 -31.38
N SER A 8 34.89 -0.33 -30.26
CA SER A 8 35.52 -0.36 -28.95
C SER A 8 34.87 -1.46 -28.12
N ARG A 9 35.72 -2.40 -27.71
CA ARG A 9 35.41 -3.61 -26.94
C ARG A 9 35.79 -3.37 -25.49
N TYR A 10 34.83 -3.21 -24.59
CA TYR A 10 34.90 -3.51 -23.14
C TYR A 10 33.40 -3.60 -22.72
N ALA A 11 32.86 -4.58 -22.01
CA ALA A 11 33.41 -5.51 -21.04
C ALA A 11 32.59 -6.81 -20.97
N THR A 12 33.29 -7.83 -20.49
CA THR A 12 32.94 -9.22 -20.22
C THR A 12 32.05 -9.38 -18.98
N ASP A 13 31.22 -10.43 -18.97
CA ASP A 13 30.49 -11.03 -17.84
C ASP A 13 29.71 -10.10 -16.90
N GLY A 14 28.41 -9.97 -17.18
CA GLY A 14 27.46 -9.37 -16.27
C GLY A 14 26.06 -9.63 -16.78
N ILE A 15 25.29 -10.40 -16.00
CA ILE A 15 23.88 -10.70 -16.17
C ILE A 15 23.16 -9.49 -16.78
N LEU A 16 22.54 -9.68 -17.95
CA LEU A 16 21.48 -8.80 -18.43
C LEU A 16 20.37 -8.88 -17.37
N ILE A 17 20.46 -8.03 -16.34
CA ILE A 17 19.31 -7.68 -15.53
C ILE A 17 18.43 -6.97 -16.54
N ALA A 18 17.47 -7.71 -17.11
CA ALA A 18 16.37 -7.11 -17.82
C ALA A 18 15.82 -6.06 -16.85
N MET A 19 16.07 -4.79 -17.14
CA MET A 19 15.34 -3.70 -16.52
C MET A 19 13.93 -3.81 -17.07
N THR A 20 13.17 -4.77 -16.55
CA THR A 20 11.73 -4.84 -16.75
C THR A 20 11.24 -3.55 -16.13
N SER A 21 10.91 -2.56 -16.96
CA SER A 21 10.25 -1.35 -16.51
C SER A 21 8.98 -1.82 -15.80
N LYS A 22 9.01 -1.82 -14.47
CA LYS A 22 7.94 -2.32 -13.63
C LYS A 22 6.71 -1.44 -13.91
N LYS A 23 5.65 -2.04 -14.48
CA LYS A 23 4.44 -1.31 -14.92
C LYS A 23 3.53 -1.07 -13.72
N HIS A 24 3.11 0.17 -13.52
CA HIS A 24 2.06 0.50 -12.56
C HIS A 24 0.69 0.01 -13.05
N PRO A 25 -0.21 -0.40 -12.14
CA PRO A 25 -1.57 -0.73 -12.50
C PRO A 25 -2.28 0.43 -13.19
N GLU A 26 -3.20 0.12 -14.12
CA GLU A 26 -3.92 1.14 -14.91
C GLU A 26 -4.81 2.07 -14.09
N TRP A 27 -5.16 1.65 -12.88
CA TRP A 27 -5.92 2.44 -11.91
C TRP A 27 -5.03 3.39 -11.09
N VAL A 28 -3.71 3.34 -11.24
CA VAL A 28 -2.81 4.35 -10.67
C VAL A 28 -2.71 5.51 -11.69
N PRO A 29 -3.12 6.74 -11.34
CA PRO A 29 -3.12 7.86 -12.28
C PRO A 29 -1.69 8.28 -12.62
N SER A 30 -1.47 8.78 -13.84
CA SER A 30 -0.14 9.26 -14.27
C SER A 30 0.26 10.60 -13.65
N ALA A 31 -0.70 11.38 -13.13
CA ALA A 31 -0.46 12.66 -12.46
C ALA A 31 -1.55 12.99 -11.42
N GLY A 32 -1.18 13.73 -10.38
CA GLY A 32 -2.10 14.20 -9.35
C GLY A 32 -2.66 13.05 -8.51
N HIS A 33 -3.98 13.01 -8.34
CA HIS A 33 -4.67 11.93 -7.62
C HIS A 33 -6.07 11.69 -8.21
N GLN A 34 -6.59 10.48 -8.05
CA GLN A 34 -7.92 10.09 -8.54
C GLN A 34 -8.70 9.30 -7.50
N LEU A 35 -10.01 9.51 -7.40
CA LEU A 35 -10.89 8.69 -6.57
C LEU A 35 -11.25 7.39 -7.30
N HIS A 36 -11.09 6.26 -6.63
CA HIS A 36 -11.50 4.95 -7.11
C HIS A 36 -12.51 4.33 -6.16
N LEU A 37 -13.54 3.71 -6.74
CA LEU A 37 -14.52 2.91 -6.03
C LEU A 37 -13.86 1.63 -5.52
N THR A 38 -13.99 1.35 -4.22
CA THR A 38 -13.44 0.14 -3.60
C THR A 38 -14.26 -1.11 -3.97
N GLY A 39 -13.61 -2.26 -4.03
CA GLY A 39 -14.20 -3.51 -4.50
C GLY A 39 -14.11 -3.75 -6.01
N ILE A 40 -13.54 -2.81 -6.77
CA ILE A 40 -13.29 -2.96 -8.21
C ILE A 40 -11.85 -3.40 -8.47
N HIS A 41 -10.89 -2.53 -8.17
CA HIS A 41 -9.46 -2.80 -8.36
C HIS A 41 -8.76 -3.25 -7.08
N PHE A 42 -9.28 -2.80 -5.95
CA PHE A 42 -8.72 -3.05 -4.62
C PHE A 42 -9.82 -2.86 -3.57
N ASP A 43 -9.59 -3.46 -2.43
CA ASP A 43 -10.20 -3.06 -1.16
C ASP A 43 -9.20 -2.22 -0.36
N ALA A 44 -9.65 -1.55 0.70
CA ALA A 44 -8.77 -0.82 1.59
C ALA A 44 -9.16 -0.99 3.07
N ILE A 45 -8.15 -1.16 3.92
CA ILE A 45 -8.32 -1.06 5.37
C ILE A 45 -7.80 0.30 5.81
N ARG A 46 -8.63 1.04 6.53
CA ARG A 46 -8.33 2.41 6.95
C ARG A 46 -8.10 2.51 8.45
N LEU A 47 -6.96 3.08 8.83
CA LEU A 47 -6.57 3.36 10.21
C LEU A 47 -6.26 4.83 10.42
N ARG A 48 -6.52 5.33 11.63
CA ARG A 48 -6.26 6.74 11.99
C ARG A 48 -4.90 6.93 12.63
N GLY A 49 -4.15 7.92 12.16
CA GLY A 49 -3.02 8.50 12.88
C GLY A 49 -2.01 7.46 13.36
N VAL A 50 -1.61 7.56 14.62
CA VAL A 50 -0.50 6.78 15.20
C VAL A 50 -0.65 5.26 15.06
N ARG A 51 -1.88 4.73 15.11
CA ARG A 51 -2.11 3.29 14.94
C ARG A 51 -1.84 2.84 13.51
N GLY A 52 -2.21 3.67 12.53
CA GLY A 52 -1.89 3.43 11.12
C GLY A 52 -0.38 3.44 10.86
N GLU A 53 0.34 4.40 11.46
CA GLU A 53 1.81 4.45 11.36
C GLU A 53 2.48 3.26 12.03
N ALA A 54 1.99 2.82 13.19
CA ALA A 54 2.53 1.65 13.90
C ALA A 54 2.36 0.37 13.08
N VAL A 55 1.17 0.14 12.52
CA VAL A 55 0.92 -1.01 11.62
C VAL A 55 1.83 -0.96 10.40
N LEU A 56 1.96 0.20 9.75
CA LEU A 56 2.86 0.38 8.60
C LEU A 56 4.32 0.10 8.96
N HIS A 57 4.79 0.60 10.11
CA HIS A 57 6.15 0.37 10.56
C HIS A 57 6.45 -1.13 10.77
N HIS A 58 5.52 -1.85 11.40
CA HIS A 58 5.67 -3.29 11.59
C HIS A 58 5.56 -4.08 10.30
N LEU A 59 4.64 -3.70 9.39
CA LEU A 59 4.57 -4.28 8.05
C LEU A 59 5.91 -4.14 7.34
N GLY A 60 6.43 -2.91 7.22
CA GLY A 60 7.72 -2.67 6.56
C GLY A 60 8.89 -3.42 7.21
N THR A 61 8.85 -3.66 8.53
CA THR A 61 9.88 -4.46 9.21
C THR A 61 9.78 -5.95 8.82
N LEU A 62 8.56 -6.48 8.76
CA LEU A 62 8.31 -7.90 8.49
C LEU A 62 8.37 -8.26 7.00
N THR A 63 8.25 -7.27 6.12
CA THR A 63 8.32 -7.42 4.66
C THR A 63 9.57 -6.80 4.05
N GLU A 64 10.63 -6.62 4.84
CA GLU A 64 11.93 -6.09 4.38
C GLU A 64 11.85 -4.75 3.62
N GLY A 65 10.90 -3.88 4.01
CA GLY A 65 10.67 -2.57 3.41
C GLY A 65 9.60 -2.56 2.31
N GLU A 66 9.06 -3.71 1.92
CA GLU A 66 8.12 -3.87 0.80
C GLU A 66 6.71 -4.28 1.28
N PRO A 67 6.00 -3.45 2.07
CA PRO A 67 4.72 -3.83 2.67
C PRO A 67 3.55 -3.81 1.67
N GLY A 68 3.81 -3.48 0.41
CA GLY A 68 2.81 -3.22 -0.62
C GLY A 68 2.23 -1.79 -0.58
N PRO A 69 1.18 -1.53 -1.37
CA PRO A 69 0.60 -0.21 -1.54
C PRO A 69 -0.08 0.33 -0.28
N VAL A 70 0.48 1.42 0.25
CA VAL A 70 -0.08 2.15 1.38
C VAL A 70 -0.21 3.63 1.04
N VAL A 71 -1.45 4.12 0.98
CA VAL A 71 -1.76 5.54 0.77
C VAL A 71 -1.90 6.23 2.12
N ARG A 72 -1.37 7.44 2.21
CA ARG A 72 -1.51 8.29 3.39
C ARG A 72 -2.03 9.67 3.04
N GLU A 73 -2.97 10.16 3.84
CA GLU A 73 -3.34 11.57 3.88
C GLU A 73 -2.30 12.38 4.67
N ILE A 74 -1.65 13.34 4.02
CA ILE A 74 -0.65 14.22 4.64
C ILE A 74 -1.33 15.34 5.45
N ALA A 75 -2.48 15.82 4.96
CA ALA A 75 -3.27 16.87 5.60
C ALA A 75 -4.58 16.32 6.18
N GLY A 76 -5.19 17.06 7.11
CA GLY A 76 -6.47 16.68 7.71
C GLY A 76 -6.34 15.59 8.77
N SER A 77 -7.09 14.50 8.61
CA SER A 77 -7.25 13.46 9.65
C SER A 77 -6.11 12.44 9.72
N ARG A 78 -5.14 12.52 8.79
CA ARG A 78 -3.98 11.62 8.69
C ARG A 78 -4.41 10.16 8.67
N TRP A 79 -5.34 9.84 7.78
CA TRP A 79 -5.74 8.47 7.51
C TRP A 79 -4.66 7.73 6.73
N THR A 80 -4.46 6.47 7.08
CA THR A 80 -3.62 5.52 6.34
C THR A 80 -4.52 4.43 5.77
N TYR A 81 -4.38 4.17 4.48
CA TYR A 81 -5.16 3.19 3.72
C TYR A 81 -4.21 2.11 3.21
N PHE A 82 -4.43 0.88 3.66
CA PHE A 82 -3.70 -0.30 3.21
C PHE A 82 -4.51 -0.93 2.08
N LEU A 83 -3.97 -0.93 0.86
CA LEU A 83 -4.69 -1.47 -0.30
C LEU A 83 -4.46 -2.98 -0.39
N ILE A 84 -5.55 -3.74 -0.37
CA ILE A 84 -5.55 -5.20 -0.40
C ILE A 84 -6.30 -5.69 -1.64
N PRO A 85 -6.18 -6.98 -2.02
CA PRO A 85 -6.91 -7.51 -3.17
C PRO A 85 -8.42 -7.27 -3.04
N PRO A 86 -9.12 -7.01 -4.16
CA PRO A 86 -10.55 -6.75 -4.14
C PRO A 86 -11.32 -7.95 -3.59
N GLY A 87 -12.26 -7.70 -2.67
CA GLY A 87 -13.07 -8.71 -2.00
C GLY A 87 -12.47 -9.26 -0.70
N SER A 88 -11.14 -9.20 -0.52
CA SER A 88 -10.48 -9.80 0.64
C SER A 88 -10.74 -9.08 1.96
N SER A 89 -11.28 -7.87 1.93
CA SER A 89 -11.70 -7.18 3.17
C SER A 89 -12.77 -7.94 3.96
N LYS A 90 -13.54 -8.83 3.31
CA LYS A 90 -14.63 -9.61 3.91
C LYS A 90 -14.19 -10.93 4.52
N GLU A 91 -12.95 -11.36 4.27
CA GLU A 91 -12.44 -12.64 4.76
C GLU A 91 -12.06 -12.58 6.24
N TYR A 92 -12.03 -11.37 6.83
CA TYR A 92 -11.57 -11.12 8.20
C TYR A 92 -12.55 -10.25 9.00
N ASP A 93 -12.68 -10.55 10.29
CA ASP A 93 -13.43 -9.76 11.25
C ASP A 93 -12.55 -8.65 11.83
N TRP A 94 -12.50 -7.51 11.14
CA TRP A 94 -11.67 -6.36 11.52
C TRP A 94 -12.11 -5.72 12.84
N PRO A 95 -11.18 -5.41 13.76
CA PRO A 95 -11.53 -4.92 15.09
C PRO A 95 -12.05 -3.48 15.05
N PRO A 96 -12.81 -3.05 16.08
CA PRO A 96 -13.21 -1.65 16.22
C PRO A 96 -12.01 -0.69 16.12
N GLY A 97 -12.14 0.33 15.27
CA GLY A 97 -11.07 1.28 14.98
C GLY A 97 -10.33 1.02 13.67
N ALA A 98 -10.47 -0.18 13.08
CA ALA A 98 -10.21 -0.44 11.68
C ALA A 98 -11.50 -0.27 10.88
N ARG A 99 -11.45 0.49 9.78
CA ARG A 99 -12.60 0.64 8.88
C ARG A 99 -12.29 -0.04 7.55
N CYS A 100 -13.16 -0.97 7.16
CA CYS A 100 -13.07 -1.67 5.90
C CYS A 100 -13.74 -0.86 4.79
N PHE A 101 -13.05 -0.80 3.66
CA PHE A 101 -13.54 -0.30 2.39
C PHE A 101 -13.43 -1.44 1.39
N GLY A 102 -14.55 -1.88 0.82
CA GLY A 102 -14.59 -3.03 -0.08
C GLY A 102 -15.96 -3.15 -0.74
N PRO A 103 -16.39 -4.33 -1.20
CA PRO A 103 -17.70 -4.48 -1.82
C PRO A 103 -18.80 -4.34 -0.77
N ALA A 104 -19.32 -3.13 -0.60
CA ALA A 104 -20.34 -2.77 0.39
C ALA A 104 -21.66 -2.39 -0.29
N ALA A 105 -22.75 -2.36 0.49
CA ALA A 105 -24.05 -1.90 0.00
C ALA A 105 -24.08 -0.40 -0.35
N ARG A 106 -23.04 0.36 0.02
CA ARG A 106 -22.88 1.78 -0.31
C ARG A 106 -21.53 1.98 -0.95
N ASP A 107 -21.49 2.88 -1.92
CA ASP A 107 -20.27 3.26 -2.62
C ASP A 107 -19.27 3.89 -1.65
N GLN A 108 -18.04 3.42 -1.73
CA GLN A 108 -16.92 3.85 -0.90
C GLN A 108 -15.73 4.13 -1.80
N TYR A 109 -15.12 5.29 -1.63
CA TYR A 109 -14.05 5.75 -2.49
C TYR A 109 -12.76 5.97 -1.71
N VAL A 110 -11.64 5.65 -2.34
CA VAL A 110 -10.29 5.94 -1.85
C VAL A 110 -9.57 6.76 -2.91
N GLY A 111 -8.88 7.81 -2.47
CA GLY A 111 -8.01 8.60 -3.34
C GLY A 111 -6.68 7.89 -3.56
N ILE A 112 -6.27 7.77 -4.82
CA ILE A 112 -5.04 7.14 -5.25
C ILE A 112 -4.12 8.21 -5.83
N PRO A 113 -2.95 8.47 -5.21
CA PRO A 113 -1.97 9.40 -5.76
C PRO A 113 -1.24 8.78 -6.96
N ALA A 114 -0.79 9.65 -7.88
CA ALA A 114 0.17 9.26 -8.90
C ALA A 114 1.49 8.79 -8.27
N PRO A 115 2.32 8.01 -9.00
CA PRO A 115 3.60 7.52 -8.49
C PRO A 115 4.54 8.66 -8.09
N ASP A 116 4.55 9.72 -8.90
CA ASP A 116 5.48 10.83 -8.78
C ASP A 116 4.75 12.19 -8.86
N GLY A 117 5.50 13.24 -8.51
CA GLY A 117 5.02 14.62 -8.58
C GLY A 117 4.19 15.05 -7.37
N ASN A 118 3.50 16.19 -7.51
CA ASN A 118 2.68 16.72 -6.43
C ASN A 118 1.31 16.05 -6.41
N THR A 119 1.06 15.24 -5.38
CA THR A 119 -0.18 14.48 -5.20
C THR A 119 -0.94 14.89 -3.93
N TYR A 120 -0.62 16.08 -3.38
CA TYR A 120 -1.28 16.64 -2.21
C TYR A 120 -2.82 16.61 -2.35
N PRO A 121 -3.56 16.17 -1.31
CA PRO A 121 -3.10 15.88 0.06
C PRO A 121 -2.66 14.43 0.31
N LEU A 122 -2.44 13.63 -0.73
CA LEU A 122 -2.14 12.19 -0.63
C LEU A 122 -0.66 11.90 -0.92
N SER A 123 -0.18 10.75 -0.46
CA SER A 123 1.14 10.22 -0.80
C SER A 123 1.20 8.71 -0.63
N TRP A 124 2.06 8.07 -1.42
CA TRP A 124 2.50 6.71 -1.16
C TRP A 124 3.51 6.68 -0.01
N ARG A 125 3.45 5.65 0.85
CA ARG A 125 4.43 5.47 1.93
C ARG A 125 5.60 4.58 1.56
N CYS A 126 5.37 3.60 0.69
CA CYS A 126 6.39 2.64 0.26
C CYS A 126 6.45 2.55 -1.28
N GLY A 127 6.23 3.67 -1.97
CA GLY A 127 6.14 3.72 -3.43
C GLY A 127 4.75 3.35 -3.96
N ALA A 128 4.50 3.70 -5.23
CA ALA A 128 3.31 3.24 -5.94
C ALA A 128 3.46 1.75 -6.26
N PRO A 129 2.36 0.98 -6.21
CA PRO A 129 2.40 -0.45 -6.50
C PRO A 129 2.74 -0.71 -7.95
N GLN A 130 3.28 -1.89 -8.20
CA GLN A 130 3.33 -2.51 -9.52
C GLN A 130 2.08 -3.37 -9.72
N GLU A 131 1.84 -3.79 -10.97
CA GLU A 131 0.75 -4.70 -11.31
C GLU A 131 0.74 -5.94 -10.41
N GLY A 132 -0.38 -6.22 -9.75
CA GLY A 132 -0.57 -7.38 -8.87
C GLY A 132 -0.02 -7.23 -7.45
N GLU A 133 0.67 -6.14 -7.10
CA GLU A 133 1.16 -5.91 -5.74
C GLU A 133 0.06 -5.38 -4.82
N PHE A 134 -0.11 -6.04 -3.67
CA PHE A 134 -1.03 -5.66 -2.61
C PHE A 134 -0.39 -5.88 -1.24
N VAL A 135 -0.96 -5.24 -0.22
CA VAL A 135 -0.59 -5.53 1.17
C VAL A 135 -1.04 -6.95 1.50
N ASP A 136 -0.16 -7.73 2.14
CA ASP A 136 -0.50 -9.05 2.66
C ASP A 136 -1.62 -8.95 3.70
N VAL A 137 -2.78 -9.55 3.40
CA VAL A 137 -4.01 -9.35 4.17
C VAL A 137 -3.96 -10.04 5.52
N GLU A 138 -3.36 -11.24 5.58
CA GLU A 138 -3.26 -12.02 6.81
C GLU A 138 -2.31 -11.33 7.80
N LEU A 139 -1.15 -10.90 7.29
CA LEU A 139 -0.18 -10.15 8.08
C LEU A 139 -0.75 -8.82 8.56
N LEU A 140 -1.42 -8.07 7.67
CA LEU A 140 -2.10 -6.83 8.02
C LEU A 140 -3.13 -7.08 9.12
N TYR A 141 -3.98 -8.10 8.97
CA TYR A 141 -4.99 -8.43 9.97
C TYR A 141 -4.38 -8.70 11.35
N GLY A 142 -3.35 -9.55 11.42
CA GLY A 142 -2.65 -9.86 12.67
C GLY A 142 -2.08 -8.61 13.36
N LEU A 143 -1.44 -7.73 12.60
CA LEU A 143 -0.88 -6.48 13.11
C LEU A 143 -1.97 -5.49 13.56
N VAL A 144 -3.07 -5.40 12.81
CA VAL A 144 -4.21 -4.56 13.16
C VAL A 144 -4.86 -5.04 14.45
N MET A 145 -5.04 -6.34 14.61
CA MET A 145 -5.53 -6.95 15.85
C MET A 145 -4.60 -6.64 17.03
N ALA A 146 -3.29 -6.81 16.87
CA ALA A 146 -2.31 -6.50 17.92
C ALA A 146 -2.33 -5.02 18.34
N GLN A 147 -2.60 -4.09 17.40
CA GLN A 147 -2.60 -2.65 17.66
C GLN A 147 -3.95 -2.09 18.15
N LEU A 148 -5.05 -2.81 17.96
CA LEU A 148 -6.40 -2.33 18.27
C LEU A 148 -7.14 -3.15 19.33
N ALA A 149 -6.72 -4.38 19.60
CA ALA A 149 -7.29 -5.16 20.69
C ALA A 149 -7.09 -4.40 22.02
N PRO A 150 -8.12 -4.34 22.89
CA PRO A 150 -7.96 -3.78 24.21
C PRO A 150 -6.89 -4.56 24.98
N ASP A 151 -6.05 -3.85 25.71
CA ASP A 151 -5.06 -4.44 26.62
C ASP A 151 -5.78 -5.42 27.55
N ARG A 152 -5.51 -6.73 27.41
CA ARG A 152 -6.07 -7.75 28.31
C ARG A 152 -5.47 -7.70 29.72
N LEU A 153 -4.69 -6.66 30.03
CA LEU A 153 -3.92 -6.50 31.27
C LEU A 153 -4.64 -5.65 32.34
N GLY A 154 -5.91 -5.29 32.12
CA GLY A 154 -6.70 -4.45 33.03
C GLY A 154 -7.65 -5.17 33.98
N GLU A 155 -7.84 -6.48 33.87
CA GLU A 155 -8.91 -7.21 34.58
C GLU A 155 -8.38 -8.19 35.64
N ASP A 156 -7.37 -7.76 36.39
CA ASP A 156 -6.84 -8.53 37.54
C ASP A 156 -6.41 -7.64 38.72
N ARG A 157 -6.95 -6.41 38.82
CA ARG A 157 -6.70 -5.51 39.94
C ARG A 157 -7.99 -4.97 40.54
N THR A 158 -8.84 -5.86 41.02
CA THR A 158 -9.76 -5.54 42.13
C THR A 158 -10.05 -6.81 42.90
N THR A 159 -9.24 -7.08 43.92
CA THR A 159 -9.66 -7.83 45.12
C THR A 159 -9.69 -6.83 46.26
#